data_AF-A0AAP8KKR6-F1
#
_entry.id   AF-A0AAP8KKR6-F1
#
_cell.length_a   1.000
_cell.length_b   1.000
_cell.length_c   1.000
_cell.angle_alpha   90.00
_cell.angle_beta   90.00
_cell.angle_gamma   90.00
#
_symmetry.space_group_name_H-M   'P 1'
#
loop_
_entity.id
_entity.type
_entity.pdbx_description
1 polymer ?
#
loop_
_entity_poly.entity_id
_entity_poly.type
_entity_poly.pdbx_seq_one_letter_code
_entity_poly.pdbx_strand_id
1 'polypeptide(L)'
;MDTLVKFNLKKGQQLEAADMAEIQKYDHYRIGLNKAIQYLSYKKRTEKEVIQYLQKEEISEQAISEVIEYCYREKLIDHQDYAESLKNTMIRTTDKGPKIYQQKLYQLGIEPNIIEMFTELY
;
A
#
# COMPACT_ATOMS: atom_id res chain seq x y z
N MET A 1 -18.46 -3.12 -5.78
CA MET A 1 -19.79 -2.76 -5.23
C MET A 1 -19.77 -1.29 -4.84
N ASP A 2 -20.79 -0.52 -5.22
CA ASP A 2 -20.87 0.91 -4.91
C ASP A 2 -21.27 1.16 -3.43
N THR A 3 -20.92 2.31 -2.82
CA THR A 3 -21.23 2.62 -1.41
C THR A 3 -22.72 2.80 -1.22
N LEU A 4 -23.37 3.40 -2.22
CA LEU A 4 -24.82 3.44 -2.37
C LEU A 4 -25.47 2.05 -2.37
N VAL A 5 -24.82 1.06 -3.01
CA VAL A 5 -25.33 -0.32 -3.11
C VAL A 5 -25.06 -1.11 -1.83
N LYS A 6 -23.92 -0.87 -1.17
CA LYS A 6 -23.54 -1.53 0.09
C LYS A 6 -24.49 -1.17 1.23
N PHE A 7 -24.88 0.10 1.33
CA PHE A 7 -25.75 0.61 2.42
C PHE A 7 -27.22 0.80 2.03
N ASN A 8 -27.61 0.41 0.80
CA ASN A 8 -28.99 0.48 0.30
C ASN A 8 -29.65 1.86 0.49
N LEU A 9 -28.87 2.93 0.31
CA LEU A 9 -29.29 4.29 0.63
C LEU A 9 -30.42 4.73 -0.31
N LYS A 10 -31.58 5.09 0.28
CA LYS A 10 -32.75 5.62 -0.46
C LYS A 10 -32.93 7.11 -0.22
N LYS A 11 -33.43 7.81 -1.24
CA LYS A 11 -33.78 9.24 -1.13
C LYS A 11 -34.84 9.42 -0.02
N GLY A 12 -34.51 10.17 1.03
CA GLY A 12 -35.40 10.46 2.16
C GLY A 12 -35.22 9.59 3.41
N GLN A 13 -34.20 8.71 3.44
CA GLN A 13 -33.87 7.93 4.64
C GLN A 13 -33.33 8.83 5.76
N GLN A 14 -33.88 8.69 6.98
CA GLN A 14 -33.30 9.29 8.18
C GLN A 14 -32.06 8.46 8.55
N LEU A 15 -30.88 9.08 8.50
CA LEU A 15 -29.63 8.44 8.89
C LEU A 15 -29.26 8.93 10.28
N GLU A 16 -28.99 8.00 11.19
CA GLU A 16 -28.45 8.34 12.49
C GLU A 16 -26.95 8.70 12.35
N ALA A 17 -26.40 9.40 13.34
CA ALA A 17 -24.99 9.81 13.31
C ALA A 17 -24.03 8.60 13.18
N ALA A 18 -24.42 7.44 13.71
CA ALA A 18 -23.67 6.20 13.59
C ALA A 18 -23.64 5.66 12.14
N ASP A 19 -24.78 5.70 11.44
CA ASP A 19 -24.87 5.27 10.03
C ASP A 19 -24.01 6.17 9.13
N MET A 20 -24.04 7.47 9.37
CA MET A 20 -23.21 8.44 8.63
C MET A 20 -21.71 8.19 8.81
N ALA A 21 -21.28 7.86 10.03
CA ALA A 21 -19.89 7.55 10.32
C ALA A 21 -19.42 6.26 9.61
N GLU A 22 -20.28 5.23 9.57
CA GLU A 22 -19.97 3.97 8.89
C GLU A 22 -19.89 4.13 7.37
N ILE A 23 -20.81 4.91 6.79
CA ILE A 23 -20.80 5.26 5.36
C ILE A 23 -19.52 6.02 5.01
N GLN A 24 -19.18 7.05 5.80
CA GLN A 24 -17.99 7.86 5.56
C GLN A 24 -16.71 7.02 5.66
N LYS A 25 -16.63 6.13 6.66
CA LYS A 25 -15.51 5.19 6.78
C LYS A 25 -15.37 4.31 5.53
N TYR A 26 -16.47 3.73 5.07
CA TYR A 26 -16.47 2.85 3.90
C TYR A 26 -16.14 3.59 2.60
N ASP A 27 -16.56 4.85 2.46
CA ASP A 27 -16.18 5.72 1.34
C ASP A 27 -14.67 5.95 1.32
N HIS A 28 -14.05 6.32 2.45
CA HIS A 28 -12.59 6.51 2.52
C HIS A 28 -11.83 5.24 2.16
N TYR A 29 -12.26 4.07 2.64
CA TYR A 29 -11.66 2.79 2.27
C TYR A 29 -11.72 2.53 0.76
N ARG A 30 -12.89 2.71 0.14
CA ARG A 30 -13.04 2.47 -1.31
C ARG A 30 -12.25 3.44 -2.17
N ILE A 31 -12.26 4.72 -1.81
CA ILE A 31 -11.48 5.74 -2.51
C ILE A 31 -9.99 5.42 -2.38
N GLY A 32 -9.53 5.11 -1.17
CA GLY A 32 -8.15 4.72 -0.89
C GLY A 32 -7.73 3.48 -1.67
N LEU A 33 -8.57 2.44 -1.72
CA LEU A 33 -8.30 1.21 -2.44
C LEU A 33 -8.12 1.45 -3.94
N ASN A 34 -9.02 2.20 -4.57
CA ASN A 34 -8.93 2.52 -5.99
C ASN A 34 -7.65 3.31 -6.30
N LYS A 35 -7.31 4.31 -5.46
CA LYS A 35 -6.08 5.10 -5.60
C LYS A 35 -4.84 4.21 -5.45
N ALA A 36 -4.81 3.32 -4.46
CA ALA A 36 -3.69 2.40 -4.23
C ALA A 36 -3.47 1.47 -5.44
N ILE A 37 -4.53 0.84 -5.94
CA ILE A 37 -4.47 -0.05 -7.12
C ILE A 37 -3.94 0.72 -8.34
N GLN A 38 -4.46 1.93 -8.58
CA GLN A 38 -3.98 2.76 -9.68
C GLN A 38 -2.49 3.09 -9.51
N TYR A 39 -2.06 3.49 -8.31
CA TYR A 39 -0.67 3.82 -8.01
C TYR A 39 0.31 2.64 -8.19
N LEU A 40 -0.13 1.44 -7.77
CA LEU A 40 0.61 0.18 -7.91
C LEU A 40 0.69 -0.32 -9.36
N SER A 41 -0.28 0.04 -10.21
CA SER A 41 -0.32 -0.40 -11.61
C SER A 41 0.84 0.14 -12.46
N TYR A 42 1.44 1.27 -12.08
CA TYR A 42 2.54 1.88 -12.84
C TYR A 42 3.88 1.18 -12.62
N LYS A 43 4.18 0.74 -11.40
CA LYS A 43 5.39 0.00 -11.03
C LYS A 43 5.24 -0.61 -9.64
N LYS A 44 6.11 -1.57 -9.32
CA LYS A 44 6.24 -2.14 -7.96
C LYS A 44 6.52 -1.02 -6.95
N ARG A 45 5.85 -1.10 -5.79
CA ARG A 45 5.97 -0.19 -4.66
C ARG A 45 6.07 -0.97 -3.36
N THR A 46 6.67 -0.33 -2.36
CA THR A 46 6.67 -0.79 -0.97
C THR A 46 5.44 -0.30 -0.21
N GLU A 47 5.12 -0.93 0.92
CA GLU A 47 4.07 -0.49 1.83
C GLU A 47 4.24 0.98 2.20
N LYS A 48 5.46 1.36 2.60
CA LYS A 48 5.80 2.74 2.97
C LYS A 48 5.46 3.75 1.87
N GLU A 49 5.76 3.43 0.62
CA GLU A 49 5.42 4.30 -0.52
C GLU A 49 3.91 4.44 -0.69
N VAL A 50 3.15 3.34 -0.53
CA VAL A 50 1.69 3.35 -0.66
C VAL A 50 1.05 4.14 0.49
N ILE A 51 1.50 3.94 1.73
CA ILE A 51 1.03 4.72 2.89
C ILE A 51 1.28 6.21 2.66
N GLN A 52 2.50 6.59 2.28
CA GLN A 52 2.85 7.99 2.03
C GLN A 52 2.03 8.60 0.89
N TYR A 53 1.72 7.82 -0.14
CA TYR A 53 0.86 8.25 -1.22
C TYR A 53 -0.57 8.50 -0.72
N LEU A 54 -1.18 7.54 -0.03
CA LEU A 54 -2.56 7.66 0.45
C LEU A 54 -2.74 8.76 1.52
N GLN A 55 -1.73 8.99 2.36
CA GLN A 55 -1.72 10.12 3.30
C GLN A 55 -1.76 11.47 2.57
N LYS A 56 -1.01 11.61 1.46
CA LYS A 56 -1.05 12.83 0.63
C LYS A 56 -2.38 13.03 -0.08
N GLU A 57 -3.11 11.93 -0.32
CA GLU A 57 -4.45 11.93 -0.89
C GLU A 57 -5.55 12.08 0.17
N GLU A 58 -5.19 12.44 1.41
CA GLU A 58 -6.09 12.72 2.53
C GLU A 58 -7.00 11.53 2.90
N ILE A 59 -6.52 10.30 2.66
CA ILE A 59 -7.20 9.09 3.12
C ILE A 59 -6.95 8.90 4.62
N SER A 60 -8.00 8.56 5.37
CA SER A 60 -7.90 8.37 6.82
C SER A 60 -6.96 7.21 7.18
N GLU A 61 -6.24 7.33 8.31
CA GLU A 61 -5.28 6.31 8.75
C GLU A 61 -5.92 4.92 8.88
N GLN A 62 -7.16 4.86 9.38
CA GLN A 62 -7.92 3.63 9.47
C GLN A 62 -8.17 3.00 8.09
N ALA A 63 -8.58 3.80 7.10
CA ALA A 63 -8.77 3.31 5.74
C ALA A 63 -7.46 2.90 5.09
N ILE A 64 -6.35 3.61 5.35
CA ILE A 64 -5.01 3.23 4.86
C ILE A 64 -4.63 1.85 5.40
N SER A 65 -4.82 1.58 6.69
CA SER A 65 -4.53 0.27 7.28
C SER A 65 -5.30 -0.85 6.58
N GLU A 66 -6.61 -0.66 6.39
CA GLU A 66 -7.47 -1.64 5.70
C GLU A 66 -7.06 -1.85 4.22
N VAL A 67 -6.64 -0.77 3.53
CA VAL A 67 -6.14 -0.85 2.16
C VAL A 67 -4.81 -1.59 2.08
N ILE A 68 -3.88 -1.35 3.01
CA ILE A 68 -2.59 -2.06 3.06
C ILE A 68 -2.81 -3.56 3.31
N GLU A 69 -3.68 -3.93 4.25
CA GLU A 69 -4.04 -5.33 4.48
C GLU A 69 -4.61 -5.99 3.22
N TYR A 70 -5.49 -5.28 2.50
CA TYR A 70 -5.99 -5.75 1.22
C TYR A 70 -4.85 -5.95 0.21
N CYS A 71 -3.95 -4.97 0.08
CA CYS A 71 -2.84 -5.03 -0.87
C CYS A 71 -1.89 -6.20 -0.60
N TYR A 72 -1.61 -6.54 0.65
CA TYR A 72 -0.84 -7.75 0.98
C TYR A 72 -1.61 -9.04 0.69
N ARG A 73 -2.88 -9.11 1.08
CA ARG A 73 -3.72 -10.31 0.84
C ARG A 73 -3.82 -10.64 -0.64
N GLU A 74 -4.00 -9.63 -1.48
CA GLU A 74 -4.08 -9.78 -2.94
C GLU A 74 -2.70 -9.78 -3.62
N LYS A 75 -1.60 -9.80 -2.85
CA LYS A 75 -0.21 -9.79 -3.34
C LYS A 75 0.11 -8.62 -4.28
N LEU A 76 -0.56 -7.49 -4.11
CA LEU A 76 -0.26 -6.24 -4.81
C LEU A 76 0.98 -5.54 -4.20
N ILE A 77 1.23 -5.78 -2.91
CA ILE A 77 2.47 -5.43 -2.22
C ILE A 77 3.13 -6.73 -1.78
N ASP A 78 4.40 -6.86 -2.11
CA ASP A 78 5.25 -7.98 -1.72
C ASP A 78 6.68 -7.46 -1.52
N HIS A 79 7.13 -7.40 -0.27
CA HIS A 79 8.44 -6.88 0.09
C HIS A 79 9.58 -7.81 -0.31
N GLN A 80 9.36 -9.12 -0.36
CA GLN A 80 10.39 -10.07 -0.81
C GLN A 80 10.61 -9.96 -2.32
N ASP A 81 9.52 -9.96 -3.10
CA ASP A 81 9.57 -9.77 -4.55
C ASP A 81 10.15 -8.39 -4.91
N TYR A 82 9.82 -7.35 -4.15
CA TYR A 82 10.41 -6.03 -4.32
C TYR A 82 11.94 -6.05 -4.07
N ALA A 83 12.37 -6.63 -2.94
CA ALA A 83 13.78 -6.71 -2.58
C ALA A 83 14.59 -7.47 -3.64
N GLU A 84 14.10 -8.61 -4.10
CA GLU A 84 14.72 -9.39 -5.18
C GLU A 84 14.83 -8.59 -6.48
N SER A 85 13.73 -7.95 -6.89
CA SER A 85 13.67 -7.16 -8.12
C SER A 85 14.66 -5.99 -8.09
N LEU A 86 14.76 -5.31 -6.94
CA LEU A 86 15.70 -4.21 -6.75
C LEU A 86 17.15 -4.70 -6.80
N LYS A 87 17.47 -5.82 -6.13
CA LYS A 87 18.81 -6.44 -6.15
C LYS A 87 19.25 -6.73 -7.59
N ASN A 88 18.42 -7.49 -8.29
CA ASN A 88 18.65 -7.90 -9.67
C ASN A 88 18.84 -6.68 -10.59
N THR A 89 18.10 -5.60 -10.37
CA THR A 89 18.26 -4.36 -11.11
C THR A 89 19.59 -3.66 -10.78
N MET A 90 19.96 -3.54 -9.50
CA MET A 90 21.18 -2.85 -9.09
C MET A 90 22.43 -3.59 -9.57
N ILE A 91 22.48 -4.92 -9.47
CA ILE A 91 23.59 -5.73 -9.98
C ILE A 91 23.80 -5.54 -11.48
N ARG A 92 22.70 -5.44 -12.25
CA ARG A 92 22.78 -5.31 -13.71
C ARG A 92 23.05 -3.90 -14.21
N THR A 93 22.70 -2.88 -13.45
CA THR A 93 22.66 -1.48 -13.97
C THR A 93 23.52 -0.50 -13.18
N THR A 94 24.17 -0.92 -12.10
CA THR A 94 24.99 -0.04 -11.24
C THR A 94 26.24 -0.75 -10.73
N ASP A 95 27.22 0.03 -10.28
CA ASP A 95 28.44 -0.40 -9.57
C ASP A 95 28.28 -0.41 -8.04
N LYS A 96 27.03 -0.29 -7.55
CA LYS A 96 26.72 -0.17 -6.12
C LYS A 96 26.85 -1.52 -5.43
N GLY A 97 27.54 -1.54 -4.28
CA GLY A 97 27.70 -2.73 -3.46
C GLY A 97 26.54 -3.01 -2.49
N PRO A 98 26.59 -4.15 -1.76
CA PRO A 98 25.54 -4.63 -0.87
C PRO A 98 25.15 -3.64 0.23
N LYS A 99 26.09 -2.86 0.75
CA LYS A 99 25.81 -1.82 1.78
C LYS A 99 24.83 -0.74 1.29
N ILE A 100 24.96 -0.33 0.02
CA ILE A 100 24.07 0.69 -0.56
C ILE A 100 22.69 0.09 -0.83
N TYR A 101 22.63 -1.17 -1.26
CA TYR A 101 21.39 -1.90 -1.41
C TYR A 101 20.64 -2.04 -0.08
N GLN A 102 21.33 -2.46 0.98
CA GLN A 102 20.80 -2.55 2.34
C GLN A 102 20.20 -1.21 2.81
N GLN A 103 20.97 -0.13 2.67
CA GLN A 103 20.53 1.22 3.05
C GLN A 103 19.28 1.65 2.27
N LYS A 104 19.20 1.30 0.98
CA LYS A 104 18.05 1.63 0.13
C LYS A 104 16.78 0.88 0.56
N LEU A 105 16.87 -0.42 0.86
CA LEU A 105 15.74 -1.18 1.38
C LEU A 105 15.26 -0.62 2.73
N TYR A 106 16.19 -0.26 3.61
CA TYR A 106 15.85 0.36 4.90
C TYR A 106 15.11 1.69 4.73
N GLN A 107 15.57 2.56 3.82
CA GLN A 107 14.89 3.81 3.51
C GLN A 107 13.49 3.60 2.93
N LEU A 108 13.27 2.49 2.22
CA LEU A 108 11.98 2.08 1.68
C LEU A 108 11.08 1.37 2.71
N GLY A 109 11.54 1.17 3.95
CA GLY A 109 10.73 0.58 5.02
C GLY A 109 10.58 -0.93 4.94
N ILE A 110 11.49 -1.63 4.26
CA ILE A 110 11.50 -3.10 4.22
C ILE A 110 11.98 -3.64 5.57
N GLU A 111 11.39 -4.75 6.00
CA GLU A 111 11.64 -5.38 7.29
C GLU A 111 13.09 -5.93 7.39
N PRO A 112 13.75 -5.81 8.56
CA PRO A 112 15.15 -6.19 8.72
C PRO A 112 15.48 -7.62 8.28
N ASN A 113 14.60 -8.58 8.56
CA ASN A 113 14.78 -9.98 8.15
C ASN A 113 14.79 -10.16 6.62
N ILE A 114 14.00 -9.40 5.87
CA ILE A 114 14.02 -9.43 4.41
C ILE A 114 15.29 -8.75 3.90
N ILE A 115 15.69 -7.64 4.52
CA ILE A 115 16.93 -6.93 4.18
C ILE A 115 18.14 -7.86 4.34
N GLU A 116 18.26 -8.53 5.49
CA GLU A 116 19.35 -9.46 5.78
C GLU A 116 19.39 -10.59 4.73
N MET A 117 18.25 -11.26 4.53
CA MET A 117 18.11 -12.36 3.56
C MET A 117 18.59 -11.99 2.16
N PHE A 118 18.20 -10.83 1.63
CA PHE A 118 18.60 -10.46 0.27
C PHE A 118 19.97 -9.79 0.17
N THR A 119 20.49 -9.23 1.26
CA THR A 119 21.85 -8.67 1.30
C THR A 119 22.91 -9.79 1.25
N GLU A 120 22.65 -10.94 1.86
CA GLU A 120 23.51 -12.13 1.76
C GLU A 120 23.56 -12.71 0.34
N LEU A 121 22.52 -12.48 -0.45
CA LEU A 121 22.38 -12.96 -1.82
C LEU A 121 22.79 -11.94 -2.90
N TYR A 122 23.41 -10.82 -2.49
CA TYR A 122 23.83 -9.71 -3.35
C TYR A 122 25.21 -9.94 -3.95
#